data_AF-A0A4Q5RU99-F1
#
_entry.id   AF-A0A4Q5RU99-F1
#
_cell.length_a   1.000
_cell.length_b   1.000
_cell.length_c   1.000
_cell.angle_alpha   90.00
_cell.angle_beta   90.00
_cell.angle_gamma   90.00
#
_symmetry.space_group_name_H-M   'P 1'
#
loop_
_entity.id
_entity.type
_entity.pdbx_description
1 polymer ?
#
loop_
_entity_poly.entity_id
_entity_poly.type
_entity_poly.pdbx_seq_one_letter_code
_entity_poly.pdbx_strand_id
1 'polypeptide(L)'
;MPDWHGFHDRWPLLSRAELAAVEQELRRRADALNDPVADLDAIAATLCGRLPYWTAAADWLTLNCGENVTHPEFVWLFGQLSRAELILAAIEHKRRQQRR
;
A
#
# COMPACT_ATOMS: atom_id res chain seq x y z
N MET A 1 3.29 -3.66 -20.55
CA MET A 1 3.05 -3.57 -19.09
C MET A 1 2.82 -4.98 -18.58
N PRO A 2 3.35 -5.39 -17.42
CA PRO A 2 2.99 -6.69 -16.89
C PRO A 2 1.54 -6.62 -16.40
N ASP A 3 0.67 -7.43 -17.00
CA ASP A 3 -0.69 -7.67 -16.49
C ASP A 3 -0.57 -8.13 -15.03
N TRP A 4 -1.17 -7.37 -14.11
CA TRP A 4 -1.29 -7.80 -12.71
C TRP A 4 -2.32 -8.93 -12.65
N HIS A 5 -1.85 -10.16 -12.92
CA HIS A 5 -2.67 -11.37 -12.87
C HIS A 5 -3.42 -11.44 -11.53
N GLY A 6 -4.75 -11.50 -11.60
CA GLY A 6 -5.64 -11.55 -10.44
C GLY A 6 -6.25 -10.22 -10.02
N PHE A 7 -5.86 -9.09 -10.61
CA PHE A 7 -6.54 -7.80 -10.34
C PHE A 7 -8.00 -7.88 -10.80
N HIS A 8 -8.24 -8.27 -12.06
CA HIS A 8 -9.59 -8.39 -12.62
C HIS A 8 -10.49 -9.39 -11.87
N ASP A 9 -9.92 -10.45 -11.30
CA ASP A 9 -10.68 -11.51 -10.61
C ASP A 9 -11.25 -11.05 -9.26
N ARG A 10 -10.68 -9.99 -8.66
CA ARG A 10 -11.14 -9.44 -7.37
C ARG A 10 -12.34 -8.50 -7.51
N TRP A 11 -12.68 -8.07 -8.72
CA TRP A 11 -13.80 -7.15 -8.98
C TRP A 11 -14.65 -7.63 -10.16
N PRO A 12 -15.32 -8.80 -10.05
CA PRO A 12 -16.07 -9.41 -11.15
C PRO A 12 -17.29 -8.60 -11.62
N LEU A 13 -17.69 -7.58 -10.85
CA LEU A 13 -18.82 -6.70 -11.16
C LEU A 13 -18.40 -5.43 -11.92
N LEU A 14 -17.09 -5.19 -12.09
CA LEU A 14 -16.59 -4.03 -12.83
C LEU A 14 -16.28 -4.42 -14.26
N SER A 15 -16.71 -3.59 -15.20
CA SER A 15 -16.31 -3.69 -16.60
C SER A 15 -14.80 -3.45 -16.76
N ARG A 16 -14.23 -3.90 -17.88
CA ARG A 16 -12.81 -3.66 -18.20
C ARG A 16 -12.44 -2.17 -18.17
N ALA A 17 -13.33 -1.28 -18.59
CA ALA A 17 -13.09 0.16 -18.57
C ALA A 17 -13.04 0.72 -17.14
N GLU A 18 -13.93 0.26 -16.27
CA GLU A 18 -13.93 0.62 -14.86
C GLU A 18 -12.69 0.09 -14.14
N LEU A 19 -12.26 -1.14 -14.46
CA LEU A 19 -11.02 -1.71 -13.94
C LEU A 19 -9.80 -0.90 -14.37
N ALA A 20 -9.69 -0.51 -15.64
CA ALA A 20 -8.62 0.33 -16.13
C ALA A 20 -8.59 1.72 -15.45
N ALA A 21 -9.76 2.30 -15.17
CA ALA A 21 -9.85 3.56 -14.44
C ALA A 21 -9.37 3.41 -12.98
N VAL A 22 -9.72 2.30 -12.32
CA VAL A 22 -9.23 1.99 -10.98
C VAL A 22 -7.72 1.77 -10.99
N GLU A 23 -7.17 1.02 -11.95
CA GLU A 23 -5.72 0.84 -12.11
C GLU A 23 -5.01 2.18 -12.31
N GLN A 24 -5.55 3.06 -13.15
CA GLN A 24 -4.97 4.37 -13.42
C GLN A 24 -4.95 5.26 -12.18
N GLU A 25 -6.04 5.26 -11.40
CA GLU A 25 -6.12 6.03 -10.15
C GLU A 25 -5.20 5.46 -9.06
N LEU A 26 -5.10 4.13 -8.96
CA LEU A 26 -4.14 3.49 -8.05
C LEU A 26 -2.70 3.84 -8.44
N ARG A 27 -2.39 3.85 -9.74
CA ARG A 27 -1.07 4.21 -10.26
C ARG A 27 -0.74 5.67 -9.97
N ARG A 28 -1.66 6.59 -10.26
CA ARG A 28 -1.50 8.02 -9.94
C ARG A 28 -1.21 8.25 -8.46
N ARG A 29 -1.87 7.51 -7.56
CA ARG A 29 -1.64 7.59 -6.10
C ARG A 29 -0.30 6.98 -5.70
N ALA A 30 0.08 5.85 -6.29
CA ALA A 30 1.39 5.25 -6.06
C ALA A 30 2.52 6.19 -6.51
N ASP A 31 2.37 6.82 -7.68
CA ASP A 31 3.33 7.79 -8.21
C ASP A 31 3.45 9.01 -7.30
N ALA A 32 2.32 9.53 -6.79
CA ALA A 32 2.33 10.62 -5.80
C ALA A 32 3.02 10.23 -4.48
N LEU A 33 2.92 8.98 -4.05
CA LEU A 33 3.64 8.47 -2.87
C LEU A 33 5.13 8.22 -3.14
N ASN A 34 5.51 7.97 -4.40
CA ASN A 34 6.89 7.77 -4.82
C ASN A 34 7.62 9.08 -5.15
N ASP A 35 6.89 10.19 -5.30
CA ASP A 35 7.49 11.51 -5.49
C ASP A 35 8.51 11.81 -4.36
N PRO A 36 9.78 12.13 -4.71
CA PRO A 36 10.81 12.49 -3.73
C PRO A 36 10.48 13.75 -2.93
N VAL A 37 9.60 14.61 -3.46
CA VAL A 37 9.22 15.91 -2.90
C VAL A 37 7.92 15.80 -2.08
N ALA A 38 7.25 14.64 -2.06
CA ALA A 38 6.05 14.45 -1.27
C ALA A 38 6.34 14.63 0.23
N ASP A 39 5.62 15.55 0.87
CA ASP A 39 5.68 15.76 2.31
C ASP A 39 4.90 14.64 3.03
N LEU A 40 5.61 13.55 3.31
CA LEU A 40 5.06 12.39 3.99
C LEU A 40 4.68 12.68 5.44
N ASP A 41 5.26 13.70 6.07
CA ASP A 41 4.91 14.12 7.43
C ASP A 41 3.57 14.85 7.44
N ALA A 42 3.36 15.77 6.50
CA ALA A 42 2.08 16.44 6.32
C ALA A 42 0.96 15.43 6.02
N ILE A 43 1.21 14.43 5.16
CA ILE A 43 0.22 13.39 4.85
C ILE A 43 -0.08 12.55 6.10
N ALA A 44 0.94 12.07 6.81
CA ALA A 44 0.75 11.25 8.00
C ALA A 44 -0.01 12.00 9.11
N ALA A 45 0.23 13.30 9.27
CA ALA A 45 -0.45 14.13 10.27
C ALA A 45 -1.97 14.23 10.05
N THR A 46 -2.47 14.00 8.83
CA THR A 46 -3.91 14.01 8.52
C THR A 46 -4.60 12.66 8.76
N LEU A 47 -3.86 11.62 9.11
CA LEU A 47 -4.36 10.25 9.19
C LEU A 47 -4.40 9.76 10.64
N CYS A 48 -5.48 9.06 10.99
CA CYS A 48 -5.60 8.35 12.27
C CYS A 48 -5.49 6.84 12.03
N GLY A 49 -4.71 6.15 12.86
CA GLY A 49 -4.52 4.71 12.79
C GLY A 49 -3.93 4.16 14.08
N ARG A 50 -4.15 2.86 14.34
CA ARG A 50 -3.65 2.19 15.54
C ARG A 50 -2.17 1.89 15.37
N LEU A 51 -1.33 2.60 16.15
CA LEU A 51 0.14 2.53 16.08
C LEU A 51 0.71 1.09 15.97
N PRO A 52 0.28 0.12 16.80
CA PRO A 52 0.85 -1.24 16.74
C PRO A 52 0.65 -1.92 15.40
N TYR A 53 -0.44 -1.62 14.68
CA TYR A 53 -0.83 -2.35 13.48
C TYR A 53 -0.09 -1.84 12.24
N TRP A 54 -0.08 -0.52 11.99
CA TRP A 54 0.60 0.02 10.82
C TRP A 54 2.13 -0.03 10.96
N THR A 55 2.66 0.03 12.21
CA THR A 55 4.09 -0.19 12.47
C THR A 55 4.50 -1.63 12.17
N ALA A 56 3.72 -2.62 12.65
CA ALA A 56 4.00 -4.03 12.38
C ALA A 56 3.92 -4.36 10.89
N ALA A 57 2.98 -3.76 10.16
CA ALA A 57 2.91 -3.89 8.71
C ALA A 57 4.13 -3.28 8.01
N ALA A 58 4.62 -2.12 8.47
CA ALA A 58 5.86 -1.54 7.98
C ALA A 58 7.10 -2.39 8.32
N ASP A 59 7.13 -3.03 9.51
CA ASP A 59 8.18 -3.98 9.91
C ASP A 59 8.20 -5.16 8.95
N TRP A 60 7.02 -5.74 8.70
CA TRP A 60 6.87 -6.86 7.79
C TRP A 60 7.39 -6.53 6.39
N LEU A 61 7.03 -5.38 5.81
CA LEU A 61 7.55 -4.93 4.50
C LEU A 61 9.07 -4.75 4.50
N THR A 62 9.64 -4.33 5.62
CA THR A 62 11.08 -4.09 5.75
C THR A 62 11.87 -5.40 5.86
N LEU A 63 11.31 -6.41 6.54
CA LEU A 63 11.93 -7.71 6.76
C LEU A 63 11.73 -8.67 5.58
N ASN A 64 10.58 -8.59 4.91
CA ASN A 64 10.14 -9.52 3.87
C ASN A 64 10.14 -8.85 2.48
N CYS A 65 11.24 -8.18 2.14
CA CYS A 65 11.37 -7.50 0.85
C CYS A 65 11.33 -8.51 -0.30
N GLY A 66 10.33 -8.39 -1.18
CA GLY A 66 10.14 -9.28 -2.33
C GLY A 66 9.14 -10.42 -2.11
N GLU A 67 8.58 -10.55 -0.90
CA GLU A 67 7.51 -11.52 -0.64
C GLU A 67 6.20 -11.14 -1.33
N ASN A 68 5.41 -12.16 -1.68
CA ASN A 68 4.16 -11.99 -2.43
C ASN A 68 3.02 -11.54 -1.49
N VAL A 69 2.08 -10.75 -2.03
CA VAL A 69 0.81 -10.38 -1.37
C VAL A 69 -0.08 -11.58 -1.02
N THR A 70 0.19 -12.77 -1.58
CA THR A 70 -0.47 -14.02 -1.20
C THR A 70 0.13 -14.67 0.05
N HIS A 71 1.22 -14.12 0.61
CA HIS A 71 1.85 -14.65 1.82
C HIS A 71 0.83 -14.65 2.99
N PRO A 72 0.66 -15.75 3.75
CA PRO A 72 -0.37 -15.83 4.79
C PRO A 72 -0.29 -14.72 5.83
N GLU A 73 0.93 -14.37 6.23
CA GLU A 73 1.18 -13.29 7.18
C GLU A 73 0.85 -11.91 6.58
N PHE A 74 1.08 -11.69 5.27
CA PHE A 74 0.65 -10.46 4.60
C PHE A 74 -0.87 -10.36 4.62
N VAL A 75 -1.58 -11.42 4.23
CA VAL A 75 -3.06 -11.43 4.22
C VAL A 75 -3.61 -11.16 5.61
N TRP A 76 -3.03 -11.78 6.64
CA TRP A 76 -3.45 -11.60 8.03
C TRP A 76 -3.17 -10.18 8.55
N LEU A 77 -1.94 -9.67 8.38
CA LEU A 77 -1.55 -8.35 8.87
C LEU A 77 -2.24 -7.21 8.12
N PHE A 78 -2.30 -7.27 6.80
CA PHE A 78 -2.82 -6.18 5.97
C PHE A 78 -4.33 -6.23 5.82
N GLY A 79 -4.96 -7.41 5.94
CA GLY A 79 -6.41 -7.57 5.84
C GLY A 79 -7.21 -6.92 6.97
N GLN A 80 -6.55 -6.65 8.12
CA GLN A 80 -7.16 -6.00 9.29
C GLN A 80 -6.90 -4.48 9.35
N LEU A 81 -6.17 -3.92 8.39
CA LEU A 81 -5.83 -2.50 8.35
C LEU A 81 -6.91 -1.70 7.65
N SER A 82 -7.24 -0.56 8.23
CA SER A 82 -7.98 0.48 7.52
C SER A 82 -7.14 1.09 6.40
N ARG A 83 -7.80 1.81 5.49
CA ARG A 83 -7.10 2.56 4.43
C ARG A 83 -6.07 3.55 4.99
N ALA A 84 -6.38 4.24 6.07
CA ALA A 84 -5.45 5.18 6.71
C ALA A 84 -4.20 4.44 7.24
N GLU A 85 -4.40 3.27 7.86
CA GLU A 85 -3.31 2.45 8.39
C GLU A 85 -2.42 1.84 7.30
N LEU A 86 -2.99 1.49 6.14
CA LEU A 86 -2.21 1.06 4.98
C LEU A 86 -1.29 2.19 4.46
N ILE A 87 -1.80 3.41 4.40
CA ILE A 87 -1.02 4.58 3.98
C ILE A 87 0.07 4.89 5.02
N LEU A 88 -0.25 4.84 6.32
CA LEU A 88 0.73 5.02 7.39
C LEU A 88 1.83 3.96 7.36
N ALA A 89 1.48 2.69 7.11
CA ALA A 89 2.47 1.61 6.97
C ALA A 89 3.40 1.83 5.78
N ALA A 90 2.87 2.29 4.63
CA ALA A 90 3.66 2.61 3.45
C ALA A 90 4.61 3.80 3.70
N ILE A 91 4.13 4.86 4.36
CA ILE A 91 4.94 6.02 4.74
C ILE A 91 6.07 5.60 5.68
N GLU A 92 5.76 4.82 6.71
CA GLU A 92 6.75 4.36 7.69
C GLU A 92 7.79 3.44 7.05
N HIS A 93 7.38 2.53 6.17
CA HIS A 93 8.31 1.70 5.39
C HIS A 93 9.27 2.55 4.55
N LYS A 94 8.75 3.56 3.82
CA LYS A 94 9.57 4.48 3.02
C LYS A 94 10.56 5.26 3.87
N ARG A 95 10.15 5.76 5.03
CA ARG A 95 11.04 6.46 5.99
C ARG A 95 12.19 5.56 6.46
N ARG A 96 11.92 4.28 6.70
CA ARG A 96 12.95 3.32 7.13
C ARG A 96 13.95 3.01 6.03
N GLN A 97 13.50 2.95 4.78
CA GLN A 97 14.39 2.81 3.62
C GLN A 97 15.31 4.04 3.45
N GLN A 98 14.83 5.25 3.74
CA GLN A 98 15.63 6.48 3.68
C GLN A 98 16.66 6.62 4.82
N ARG A 99 16.47 5.92 5.94
CA ARG A 99 17.40 5.91 7.09
C ARG A 99 18.50 4.84 6.99
N ARG A 100 18.45 3.97 5.98
CA ARG A 100 19.46 2.94 5.70
C ARG A 100 20.43 3.43 4.65
#